data_AF-A0AAW7XCU7-F1
#
_entry.id   AF-A0AAW7XCU7-F1
#
_cell.length_a   1.000
_cell.length_b   1.000
_cell.length_c   1.000
_cell.angle_alpha   90.00
_cell.angle_beta   90.00
_cell.angle_gamma   90.00
#
_symmetry.space_group_name_H-M   'P 1'
#
loop_
_entity.id
_entity.type
_entity.pdbx_description
1 polymer ?
#
loop_
_entity_poly.entity_id
_entity_poly.type
_entity_poly.pdbx_seq_one_letter_code
_entity_poly.pdbx_strand_id
1 'polypeptide(L)' 'VLADDNFASIVSAVREGRTVYDNFKKVISWTLPTNAGEAMTIVVALLWGMTLPVTPIQLLWVNLITAITLGIALAFEPT' A
#
# COMPACT_ATOMS: atom_id res chain seq x y z
N VAL A 1 -1.93 25.94 -7.72
CA VAL A 1 -2.39 27.28 -8.19
C VAL A 1 -3.86 27.38 -7.83
N LEU A 2 -4.29 28.45 -7.18
CA LEU A 2 -5.72 28.70 -6.93
C LEU A 2 -6.30 29.24 -8.23
N ALA A 3 -7.17 28.45 -8.88
CA ALA A 3 -7.79 28.87 -10.14
C ALA A 3 -8.99 29.83 -9.90
N ASP A 4 -9.46 29.89 -8.65
CA ASP A 4 -10.65 30.61 -8.21
C ASP A 4 -10.33 31.79 -7.26
N ASP A 5 -9.04 32.11 -7.03
CA ASP A 5 -8.54 33.14 -6.10
C ASP A 5 -9.12 33.06 -4.67
N ASN A 6 -9.69 31.91 -4.28
CA ASN A 6 -10.35 31.73 -3.00
C ASN A 6 -9.39 31.16 -1.96
N PHE A 7 -9.04 31.97 -0.95
CA PHE A 7 -8.19 31.54 0.16
C PHE A 7 -8.85 30.45 1.04
N ALA A 8 -10.18 30.29 1.01
CA ALA A 8 -10.84 29.18 1.69
C ALA A 8 -10.40 27.81 1.14
N SER A 9 -10.01 27.74 -0.14
CA SER A 9 -9.50 26.53 -0.81
C SER A 9 -8.18 26.04 -0.20
N ILE A 10 -7.42 26.90 0.49
CA ILE A 10 -6.23 26.48 1.24
C ILE A 10 -6.63 25.65 2.46
N VAL A 11 -7.69 26.06 3.17
CA VAL A 11 -8.15 25.36 4.38
C VAL A 11 -8.72 23.99 4.02
N SER A 12 -9.49 23.89 2.92
CA SER A 12 -9.97 22.60 2.42
C SER A 12 -8.81 21.71 1.95
N ALA A 13 -7.84 22.25 1.21
CA ALA A 13 -6.67 21.51 0.76
C ALA A 13 -5.81 20.98 1.93
N VAL A 14 -5.67 21.75 3.02
CA VAL A 14 -4.97 21.27 4.24
C VAL A 14 -5.74 20.13 4.89
N ARG A 15 -7.08 20.18 4.91
CA ARG A 15 -7.90 19.10 5.45
C ARG A 15 -7.76 17.82 4.61
N GLU A 16 -7.88 17.93 3.30
CA GLU A 16 -7.68 16.80 2.37
C GLU A 16 -6.26 16.24 2.48
N GLY A 17 -5.24 17.10 2.59
CA GLY A 17 -3.85 16.67 2.77
C GLY A 17 -3.63 15.83 4.04
N ARG A 18 -4.33 16.14 5.14
CA ARG A 18 -4.29 15.33 6.37
C ARG A 18 -4.93 13.96 6.16
N THR A 19 -6.10 13.91 5.50
CA THR A 19 -6.77 12.66 5.12
C THR A 19 -5.87 11.77 4.26
N VAL A 20 -5.22 12.35 3.25
CA VAL A 20 -4.27 11.64 2.39
C VAL A 20 -3.10 11.08 3.20
N TYR A 21 -2.51 11.87 4.11
CA TYR A 21 -1.42 11.40 4.98
C TYR A 21 -1.85 10.24 5.90
N ASP A 22 -3.05 10.31 6.46
CA ASP A 22 -3.60 9.24 7.29
C ASP A 22 -3.84 7.95 6.49
N ASN A 23 -4.39 8.06 5.28
CA ASN A 23 -4.58 6.92 4.39
C ASN A 23 -3.24 6.32 3.92
N PHE A 24 -2.22 7.14 3.66
CA PHE A 24 -0.88 6.63 3.37
C PHE A 24 -0.30 5.77 4.50
N LYS A 25 -0.47 6.19 5.76
CA LYS A 25 -0.04 5.38 6.91
C LYS A 25 -0.78 4.03 6.94
N LYS A 26 -2.08 4.00 6.62
CA LYS A 26 -2.86 2.75 6.55
C LYS A 26 -2.31 1.83 5.46
N VAL A 27 -2.07 2.35 4.25
CA VAL A 27 -1.48 1.58 3.14
C VAL A 27 -0.13 0.99 3.55
N ILE A 28 0.77 1.79 4.12
CA ILE A 28 2.09 1.30 4.57
C ILE A 28 1.96 0.23 5.65
N SER A 29 1.06 0.43 6.62
CA SER A 29 0.83 -0.51 7.71
C SER A 29 0.33 -1.89 7.24
N TRP A 30 -0.34 -1.94 6.08
CA TRP A 30 -0.81 -3.18 5.47
C TRP A 30 0.24 -3.80 4.54
N THR A 31 0.95 -2.99 3.74
CA THR A 31 1.92 -3.47 2.75
C THR A 31 3.18 -4.04 3.40
N LEU A 32 3.73 -3.39 4.43
CA LEU A 32 5.00 -3.82 5.03
C LEU A 32 4.94 -5.22 5.66
N PRO A 33 3.96 -5.56 6.52
CA PRO A 33 3.89 -6.90 7.11
C PRO A 33 3.62 -7.98 6.06
N THR A 34 2.83 -7.67 5.03
CA THR A 34 2.49 -8.62 3.97
C THR A 34 3.74 -8.99 3.16
N ASN A 35 4.49 -7.99 2.68
CA ASN A 35 5.74 -8.22 1.94
C ASN A 35 6.80 -8.91 2.81
N ALA A 36 6.87 -8.58 4.11
CA ALA A 36 7.74 -9.27 5.04
C ALA A 36 7.34 -10.76 5.20
N GLY A 37 6.04 -11.05 5.30
CA GLY A 37 5.51 -12.42 5.37
C GLY A 37 5.84 -13.25 4.12
N GLU A 38 5.65 -12.66 2.93
CA GLU A 38 6.05 -13.29 1.66
C GLU A 38 7.55 -13.60 1.63
N ALA A 39 8.38 -12.59 1.93
CA ALA A 39 9.83 -12.75 1.94
C ALA A 39 10.29 -13.80 2.95
N MET A 40 9.78 -13.77 4.18
CA MET A 40 10.09 -14.76 5.22
C MET A 40 9.69 -16.17 4.78
N THR A 41 8.52 -16.34 4.17
CA THR A 41 8.04 -17.63 3.68
C THR A 41 9.00 -18.24 2.66
N ILE A 42 9.50 -17.43 1.73
CA ILE A 42 10.48 -17.88 0.73
C ILE A 42 11.84 -18.17 1.39
N VAL A 43 12.31 -17.30 2.27
CA VAL A 43 13.58 -17.51 2.99
C VAL A 43 13.55 -18.81 3.80
N VAL A 44 12.46 -19.06 4.53
CA VAL A 44 12.23 -20.29 5.30
C VAL A 44 12.26 -21.52 4.41
N ALA A 45 11.54 -21.50 3.28
CA ALA A 45 11.53 -22.62 2.34
C ALA A 45 12.93 -22.92 1.79
N LEU A 46 13.71 -21.89 1.46
CA LEU A 46 15.08 -22.02 0.98
C LEU A 46 16.02 -22.57 2.06
N LEU A 47 15.92 -22.10 3.30
CA LEU A 47 16.77 -22.53 4.41
C LEU A 47 16.58 -24.01 4.78
N TRP A 48 15.35 -24.52 4.68
CA TRP A 48 15.03 -25.92 4.96
C TRP A 48 15.00 -26.83 3.72
N GLY A 49 15.37 -26.32 2.54
CA GLY A 49 15.39 -27.11 1.29
C GLY A 49 14.01 -27.61 0.86
N MET A 50 12.95 -26.91 1.25
CA MET A 50 11.58 -27.23 0.88
C MET A 50 11.29 -26.78 -0.55
N THR A 51 10.27 -27.37 -1.17
CA THR A 51 9.72 -26.85 -2.42
C THR A 51 9.21 -25.43 -2.21
N LEU A 52 9.50 -24.52 -3.14
CA LEU A 52 9.01 -23.14 -3.05
C LEU A 52 7.47 -23.15 -2.97
N PRO A 53 6.88 -22.51 -1.94
CA PRO A 53 5.43 -22.51 -1.75
C PRO A 53 4.71 -21.66 -2.81
N VAL A 54 5.43 -20.72 -3.42
CA VAL A 54 4.92 -19.76 -4.40
C VAL A 54 5.95 -19.57 -5.50
N THR A 55 5.51 -19.55 -6.75
CA THR A 55 6.39 -19.27 -7.90
C THR A 55 6.70 -17.77 -8.03
N PRO A 56 7.80 -17.38 -8.69
CA PRO A 56 8.11 -15.97 -8.93
C PRO A 56 7.00 -15.20 -9.66
N ILE A 57 6.30 -15.85 -10.60
CA ILE A 57 5.19 -15.24 -11.35
C ILE A 57 4.00 -14.96 -10.43
N GLN A 58 3.70 -15.88 -9.51
CA GLN A 58 2.64 -15.68 -8.52
C GLN A 58 2.99 -14.54 -7.55
N LEU A 59 4.26 -14.41 -7.13
CA LEU A 59 4.72 -13.28 -6.32
C LEU A 59 4.56 -11.93 -7.06
N LEU A 60 4.90 -11.88 -8.36
CA LEU A 60 4.66 -10.68 -9.17
C LEU A 60 3.17 -10.35 -9.28
N TRP A 61 2.32 -11.37 -9.43
CA TRP A 61 0.87 -11.17 -9.47
C TRP A 61 0.32 -10.56 -8.17
N VAL A 62 0.76 -11.07 -7.02
CA VAL A 62 0.34 -10.54 -5.72
C VAL A 62 0.80 -9.08 -5.55
N ASN A 63 2.05 -8.78 -5.90
CA ASN A 63 2.59 -7.42 -5.74
C ASN A 63 1.99 -6.41 -6.73
N LEU A 64 1.82 -6.79 -8.00
CA LEU A 64 1.39 -5.85 -9.05
C LEU A 64 -0.12 -5.68 -9.14
N ILE A 65 -0.90 -6.72 -8.79
CA ILE A 65 -2.35 -6.67 -8.95
C ILE A 65 -3.02 -6.58 -7.60
N THR A 66 -2.83 -7.58 -6.74
CA THR A 66 -3.56 -7.66 -5.47
C THR A 66 -3.17 -6.52 -4.54
N ALA A 67 -1.87 -6.30 -4.31
CA ALA A 67 -1.39 -5.27 -3.40
C ALA A 67 -1.70 -3.85 -3.90
N ILE A 68 -1.53 -3.57 -5.19
CA ILE A 68 -1.87 -2.25 -5.76
C ILE A 68 -3.37 -1.99 -5.67
N THR A 69 -4.21 -2.96 -6.00
CA THR A 69 -5.68 -2.81 -5.97
C THR A 69 -6.16 -2.51 -4.55
N LEU A 70 -5.68 -3.25 -3.56
CA LEU A 70 -6.01 -3.02 -2.15
C LEU A 70 -5.42 -1.71 -1.62
N GLY A 71 -4.19 -1.37 -2.03
CA GLY A 71 -3.54 -0.11 -1.67
C GLY A 71 -4.32 1.10 -2.18
N ILE A 72 -4.86 1.05 -3.39
CA ILE A 72 -5.74 2.09 -3.93
C ILE A 72 -7.03 2.18 -3.12
N ALA A 73 -7.67 1.06 -2.80
CA ALA A 73 -8.89 1.07 -1.99
C ALA A 73 -8.68 1.75 -0.63
N LEU A 74 -7.55 1.46 0.04
CA LEU A 74 -7.17 2.10 1.31
C LEU A 74 -6.80 3.58 1.15
N ALA A 75 -6.24 3.98 0.01
CA ALA A 75 -5.88 5.38 -0.25
C ALA A 75 -7.10 6.32 -0.28
N PHE A 76 -8.28 5.81 -0.65
CA PHE A 76 -9.53 6.56 -0.76
C PHE A 76 -10.48 6.37 0.43
N GLU A 77 -10.00 5.81 1.54
CA GLU A 77 -10.84 5.59 2.70
C GLU A 77 -11.23 6.92 3.38
N PRO A 78 -12.50 7.13 3.77
CA PRO A 78 -12.89 8.31 4.51
C PRO A 78 -12.23 8.36 5.89
N THR A 79 -11.66 9.51 6.26
CA THR A 79 -11.15 9.81 7.63
C THR A 79 -12.11 10.69 8.40
#